data_AF-A0A952FJB1-F1
#
_entry.id   AF-A0A952FJB1-F1
#
_cell.length_a   1.000
_cell.length_b   1.000
_cell.length_c   1.000
_cell.angle_alpha   90.00
_cell.angle_beta   90.00
_cell.angle_gamma   90.00
#
_symmetry.space_group_name_H-M   'P 1'
#
loop_
_entity.id
_entity.type
_entity.pdbx_description
1 polymer ?
#
loop_
_entity_poly.entity_id
_entity_poly.type
_entity_poly.pdbx_seq_one_letter_code
_entity_poly.pdbx_strand_id
1 'polypeptide(L)'
;MRQTIEQLCRELGLEEPAPIGDQLGSEDLKRLFRAGPAGVHLWITDAFHQVTERIPPERCFRFWKSEVQPRLMEDGIFARELWPERYAYLAQQWRSPYREPLIELMRCD
;
A
#
# COMPACT_ATOMS: atom_id res chain seq x y z
N MET A 1 3.64 -20.32 3.77
CA MET A 1 2.25 -19.87 3.98
C MET A 1 2.26 -18.36 3.85
N ARG A 2 1.47 -17.76 2.96
CA ARG A 2 1.38 -16.29 2.87
C ARG A 2 0.48 -15.80 4.01
N GLN A 3 0.88 -14.71 4.66
CA GLN A 3 0.17 -14.14 5.80
C GLN A 3 -0.58 -12.88 5.36
N THR A 4 -1.74 -12.62 5.95
CA THR A 4 -2.50 -11.39 5.68
C THR A 4 -1.86 -10.19 6.37
N ILE A 5 -2.22 -8.98 5.94
CA ILE A 5 -1.79 -7.74 6.60
C ILE A 5 -2.18 -7.73 8.09
N GLU A 6 -3.37 -8.23 8.45
CA GLU A 6 -3.81 -8.28 9.86
C GLU A 6 -2.97 -9.24 10.70
N GLN A 7 -2.66 -10.42 10.18
CA GLN A 7 -1.83 -11.41 10.88
C GLN A 7 -0.45 -10.82 11.17
N LEU A 8 0.16 -10.21 10.15
CA LEU A 8 1.49 -9.63 10.26
C LEU A 8 1.51 -8.41 11.19
N CYS A 9 0.50 -7.56 11.15
CA CYS A 9 0.39 -6.44 12.08
C CYS A 9 0.24 -6.91 13.53
N ARG A 10 -0.54 -7.97 13.80
CA ARG A 10 -0.67 -8.57 15.14
C ARG A 10 0.65 -9.15 15.64
N GLU A 11 1.39 -9.83 14.77
CA GLU A 11 2.73 -10.35 15.10
C GLU A 11 3.73 -9.24 15.45
N LEU A 12 3.53 -8.05 14.88
CA LEU A 12 4.31 -6.85 15.20
C LEU A 12 3.78 -6.06 16.40
N GLY A 13 2.75 -6.57 17.09
CA GLY A 13 2.23 -6.00 18.33
C GLY A 13 1.03 -5.06 18.18
N LEU A 14 0.43 -4.95 16.99
CA LEU A 14 -0.82 -4.21 16.82
C LEU A 14 -2.03 -5.09 17.12
N GLU A 15 -2.71 -4.84 18.24
CA GLU A 15 -3.85 -5.66 18.70
C GLU A 15 -5.04 -5.62 17.73
N GLU A 16 -5.35 -4.44 17.21
CA GLU A 16 -6.48 -4.18 16.32
C GLU A 16 -6.02 -3.59 14.98
N PRO A 17 -5.49 -4.43 14.07
CA PRO A 17 -5.21 -4.00 12.70
C PRO A 17 -6.50 -3.70 11.97
N ALA A 18 -6.58 -2.52 11.35
CA ALA A 18 -7.73 -2.10 10.56
C ALA A 18 -7.30 -1.07 9.50
N PRO A 19 -7.98 -1.04 8.34
CA PRO A 19 -7.84 0.07 7.41
C PRO A 19 -8.35 1.37 8.04
N ILE A 20 -7.78 2.50 7.62
CA ILE A 20 -8.14 3.84 8.07
C ILE A 20 -8.56 4.66 6.85
N GLY A 21 -9.75 5.26 6.93
CA GLY A 21 -10.27 6.16 5.89
C GLY A 21 -10.61 5.44 4.59
N ASP A 22 -10.77 6.24 3.54
CA ASP A 22 -11.06 5.74 2.19
C ASP A 22 -9.77 5.41 1.43
N GLN A 23 -9.93 4.90 0.20
CA GLN A 23 -8.84 4.67 -0.74
C GLN A 23 -8.01 5.94 -0.94
N LEU A 24 -6.69 5.78 -0.98
CA LEU A 24 -5.75 6.89 -1.17
C LEU A 24 -5.51 7.16 -2.64
N GLY A 25 -5.70 8.42 -3.05
CA GLY A 25 -5.32 8.89 -4.38
C GLY A 25 -3.85 9.29 -4.48
N SER A 26 -3.42 9.67 -5.67
CA SER A 26 -2.03 10.08 -5.93
C SER A 26 -1.60 11.26 -5.06
N GLU A 27 -2.47 12.25 -4.86
CA GLU A 27 -2.14 13.42 -4.03
C GLU A 27 -2.06 13.10 -2.53
N ASP A 28 -2.83 12.13 -2.02
CA ASP A 28 -2.73 11.69 -0.62
C ASP A 28 -1.40 10.98 -0.37
N LEU A 29 -1.03 10.04 -1.23
CA LEU A 29 0.27 9.36 -1.17
C LEU A 29 1.42 10.37 -1.25
N LYS A 30 1.33 11.33 -2.16
CA LYS A 30 2.34 12.38 -2.31
C LYS A 30 2.46 13.27 -1.07
N ARG A 31 1.36 13.56 -0.37
CA ARG A 31 1.39 14.27 0.93
C ARG A 31 2.06 13.42 1.99
N LEU A 32 1.73 12.14 2.09
CA LEU A 32 2.35 11.20 3.03
C LEU A 32 3.87 11.12 2.83
N PHE A 33 4.33 10.99 1.59
CA PHE A 33 5.77 10.96 1.28
C PHE A 33 6.49 12.30 1.55
N ARG A 34 5.78 13.42 1.57
CA ARG A 34 6.35 14.74 1.90
C ARG A 34 6.38 15.04 3.40
N ALA A 35 5.54 14.38 4.19
CA ALA A 35 5.26 14.75 5.58
C ALA A 35 6.40 14.45 6.57
N GLY A 36 7.44 13.69 6.20
CA GLY A 36 8.56 13.50 7.12
C GLY A 36 9.74 12.68 6.60
N PRO A 37 10.88 12.77 7.31
CA PRO A 37 12.13 12.10 6.94
C PRO A 37 12.11 10.59 7.19
N ALA A 38 11.19 10.09 8.03
CA ALA A 38 11.08 8.68 8.38
C ALA A 38 10.38 7.83 7.30
N GLY A 39 9.70 8.48 6.35
CA GLY A 39 9.04 7.83 5.22
C GLY A 39 7.69 7.18 5.59
N VAL A 40 7.35 6.13 4.83
CA VAL A 40 6.14 5.31 4.99
C VAL A 40 6.52 3.86 4.79
N HIS A 41 5.77 2.92 5.38
CA HIS A 41 5.87 1.50 5.04
C HIS A 41 4.90 1.17 3.93
N LEU A 42 5.37 0.52 2.87
CA LEU A 42 4.50 -0.02 1.81
C LEU A 42 4.51 -1.54 1.88
N TRP A 43 3.33 -2.14 2.03
CA TRP A 43 3.15 -3.57 1.93
C TRP A 43 2.32 -3.88 0.69
N ILE A 44 2.86 -4.72 -0.19
CA ILE A 44 2.17 -5.14 -1.40
C ILE A 44 1.37 -6.39 -1.07
N THR A 45 0.09 -6.36 -1.38
CA THR A 45 -0.82 -7.50 -1.21
C THR A 45 -1.37 -7.97 -2.55
N ASP A 46 -1.85 -9.21 -2.62
CA ASP A 46 -2.71 -9.67 -3.70
C ASP A 46 -4.18 -9.30 -3.42
N ALA A 47 -5.09 -9.62 -4.34
CA ALA A 47 -6.53 -9.37 -4.22
C ALA A 47 -7.20 -10.07 -3.02
N PHE A 48 -6.49 -10.94 -2.29
CA PHE A 48 -6.93 -11.59 -1.06
C PHE A 48 -6.25 -11.01 0.19
N HIS A 49 -5.64 -9.82 0.08
CA HIS A 49 -4.92 -9.12 1.16
C HIS A 49 -3.74 -9.91 1.74
N GLN A 50 -3.18 -10.87 0.99
CA GLN A 50 -2.00 -11.61 1.41
C GLN A 50 -0.74 -10.82 1.06
N VAL A 51 0.13 -10.59 2.04
CA VAL A 51 1.36 -9.82 1.83
C VAL A 51 2.32 -10.62 0.96
N THR A 52 2.61 -10.06 -0.21
CA THR A 52 3.53 -10.63 -1.21
C THR A 52 4.91 -10.00 -1.13
N GLU A 53 4.97 -8.71 -0.79
CA GLU A 53 6.23 -7.97 -0.67
C GLU A 53 6.12 -6.85 0.38
N ARG A 54 7.24 -6.50 1.01
CA ARG A 54 7.36 -5.33 1.87
C ARG A 54 8.46 -4.43 1.34
N ILE A 55 8.13 -3.19 1.02
CA ILE A 55 9.11 -2.20 0.56
C ILE A 55 9.66 -1.48 1.80
N PRO A 56 10.98 -1.45 1.99
CA PRO A 56 11.56 -0.78 3.13
C PRO A 56 11.47 0.75 2.97
N PRO A 57 11.31 1.53 4.06
CA PRO A 57 11.01 2.96 4.02
C PRO A 57 11.92 3.79 3.11
N GLU A 58 13.21 3.50 3.09
CA GLU A 58 14.22 4.20 2.27
C GLU A 58 14.03 4.02 0.76
N ARG A 59 13.25 2.99 0.34
CA ARG A 59 12.93 2.72 -1.07
C ARG A 59 11.51 3.14 -1.44
N CYS A 60 10.62 3.36 -0.47
CA CYS A 60 9.19 3.57 -0.71
C CYS A 60 8.89 4.74 -1.66
N PHE A 61 9.57 5.89 -1.52
CA PHE A 61 9.32 7.04 -2.40
C PHE A 61 9.75 6.77 -3.86
N ARG A 62 10.88 6.09 -4.05
CA ARG A 62 11.36 5.71 -5.39
C ARG A 62 10.39 4.71 -6.01
N PHE A 63 10.00 3.70 -5.24
CA PHE A 63 9.03 2.69 -5.67
C PHE A 63 7.69 3.33 -6.03
N TRP A 64 7.16 4.24 -5.21
CA TRP A 64 5.94 4.99 -5.53
C TRP A 64 6.05 5.71 -6.87
N LYS A 65 7.11 6.48 -7.10
CA LYS A 65 7.28 7.22 -8.36
C LYS A 65 7.39 6.32 -9.59
N SER A 66 8.18 5.25 -9.51
CA SER A 66 8.48 4.43 -10.69
C SER A 66 7.42 3.36 -10.97
N GLU A 67 6.75 2.88 -9.91
CA GLU A 67 5.94 1.67 -9.98
C GLU A 67 4.46 1.92 -9.69
N VAL A 68 4.17 2.56 -8.55
CA VAL A 68 2.80 2.73 -8.07
C VAL A 68 2.08 3.85 -8.80
N GLN A 69 2.69 5.03 -8.90
CA GLN A 69 2.09 6.23 -9.47
C GLN A 69 1.48 6.01 -10.88
N PRO A 70 2.17 5.36 -11.85
CA PRO A 70 1.58 5.13 -13.17
C PRO A 70 0.49 4.03 -13.19
N ARG A 71 0.31 3.30 -12.09
CA ARG A 71 -0.60 2.14 -11.98
C ARG A 71 -1.57 2.27 -10.81
N LEU A 72 -1.69 3.45 -10.23
CA LEU A 72 -2.58 3.69 -9.10
C LEU A 72 -4.00 3.84 -9.62
N MET A 73 -4.90 2.99 -9.13
CA MET A 73 -6.32 3.17 -9.36
C MET A 73 -6.82 4.29 -8.45
N GLU A 74 -7.48 5.28 -9.04
CA GLU A 74 -8.20 6.32 -8.30
C GLU A 74 -9.72 6.06 -8.31
N ASP A 75 -10.21 5.44 -9.38
CA ASP A 75 -11.59 4.99 -9.52
C ASP A 75 -11.66 3.47 -9.31
N GLY A 76 -12.51 2.99 -8.41
CA GLY A 76 -12.57 1.58 -7.96
C GLY A 76 -12.98 0.53 -9.02
N ILE A 77 -12.89 0.84 -10.31
CA ILE A 77 -13.19 -0.07 -11.42
C ILE A 77 -11.88 -0.54 -12.04
N PHE A 78 -11.54 -1.81 -11.83
CA PHE A 78 -10.44 -2.46 -12.51
C PHE A 78 -10.92 -3.06 -13.85
N ALA A 79 -10.43 -2.49 -14.96
CA ALA A 79 -10.50 -3.12 -16.28
C ALA A 79 -9.07 -3.36 -16.77
N ARG A 80 -8.67 -4.63 -16.83
CA ARG A 80 -7.30 -5.09 -17.05
C ARG A 80 -6.65 -4.48 -18.31
N GLU A 81 -7.45 -4.28 -19.34
CA GLU A 81 -7.03 -3.74 -20.64
C GLU A 81 -6.64 -2.25 -20.59
N LEU A 82 -7.07 -1.54 -19.54
CA LEU A 82 -6.80 -0.11 -19.37
C LEU A 82 -5.46 0.17 -18.67
N TRP A 83 -4.82 -0.87 -18.12
CA TRP A 83 -3.65 -0.71 -17.24
C TRP A 83 -2.33 -1.14 -17.90
N PRO A 84 -1.24 -0.37 -17.71
CA PRO A 84 0.09 -0.78 -18.14
C PRO A 84 0.44 -2.17 -17.59
N GLU A 85 0.95 -3.05 -18.45
CA GLU A 85 1.33 -4.43 -18.06
C GLU A 85 0.19 -5.26 -17.44
N ARG A 86 -1.05 -4.80 -17.59
CA ARG A 86 -2.28 -5.49 -17.18
C ARG A 86 -2.45 -5.64 -15.65
N TYR A 87 -1.90 -4.73 -14.86
CA TYR A 87 -2.16 -4.69 -13.43
C TYR A 87 -2.18 -3.26 -12.88
N ALA A 88 -2.81 -3.10 -11.72
CA ALA A 88 -2.94 -1.84 -11.02
C ALA A 88 -2.79 -2.01 -9.51
N TYR A 89 -2.69 -0.89 -8.80
CA TYR A 89 -2.64 -0.83 -7.34
C TYR A 89 -3.85 -0.08 -6.79
N LEU A 90 -4.49 -0.66 -5.77
CA LEU A 90 -5.35 0.08 -4.85
C LEU A 90 -4.55 0.40 -3.60
N ALA A 91 -4.54 1.68 -3.21
CA ALA A 91 -3.84 2.13 -2.02
C ALA A 91 -4.83 2.35 -0.87
N GLN A 92 -4.55 1.76 0.29
CA GLN A 92 -5.34 1.93 1.50
C GLN A 92 -4.40 2.17 2.68
N GLN A 93 -4.70 3.15 3.53
CA GLN A 93 -3.96 3.32 4.77
C GLN A 93 -4.44 2.31 5.81
N TRP A 94 -3.51 1.78 6.61
CA TRP A 94 -3.79 0.92 7.75
C TRP A 94 -3.31 1.53 9.06
N ARG A 95 -3.94 1.12 10.17
CA ARG A 95 -3.36 1.27 11.51
C ARG A 95 -1.98 0.63 11.48
N SER A 96 -0.97 1.42 11.82
CA SER A 96 0.42 1.02 11.69
C SER A 96 0.93 0.41 13.00
N PRO A 97 1.64 -0.73 12.97
CA PRO A 97 2.44 -1.19 14.10
C PRO A 97 3.72 -0.34 14.27
N TYR A 98 4.01 0.56 13.33
CA TYR A 98 5.17 1.44 13.32
C TYR A 98 4.79 2.86 13.76
N ARG A 99 5.80 3.73 13.94
CA ARG A 99 5.54 5.17 14.18
C ARG A 99 5.12 5.88 12.90
N GLU A 100 5.54 5.34 11.76
CA GLU A 100 5.27 5.83 10.42
C GLU A 100 3.98 5.20 9.86
N PRO A 101 3.30 5.86 8.90
CA PRO A 101 2.14 5.29 8.23
C PRO A 101 2.44 3.95 7.54
N LEU A 102 1.50 3.01 7.63
CA LEU A 102 1.49 1.78 6.86
C LEU A 102 0.46 1.92 5.73
N ILE A 103 0.93 1.74 4.50
CA ILE A 103 0.09 1.77 3.30
C ILE A 103 0.10 0.37 2.70
N GLU A 104 -1.09 -0.17 2.52
CA GLU A 104 -1.31 -1.35 1.70
C GLU A 104 -1.39 -0.91 0.24
N LEU A 105 -0.69 -1.64 -0.63
CA LEU A 105 -0.79 -1.56 -2.07
C LEU A 105 -1.32 -2.89 -2.59
N MET A 106 -2.64 -3.01 -2.69
CA MET A 106 -3.28 -4.20 -3.22
C MET A 106 -3.10 -4.24 -4.73
N ARG A 107 -2.33 -5.23 -5.21
CA ARG A 107 -2.10 -5.46 -6.62
C ARG A 107 -3.27 -6.24 -7.21
N CYS A 108 -3.90 -5.65 -8.22
CA CYS A 108 -4.97 -6.27 -9.00
C CYS A 108 -4.44 -6.60 -10.41
N ASP A 109 -4.55 -7.83 -10.87
CA ASP A 109 -4.02 -8.33 -12.16
C ASP A 109 -5.01 -9.17 -12.99
#